data_AF-A0A945JRS9-F1
#
_entry.id   AF-A0A945JRS9-F1
#
_cell.length_a   1.000
_cell.length_b   1.000
_cell.length_c   1.000
_cell.angle_alpha   90.00
_cell.angle_beta   90.00
_cell.angle_gamma   90.00
#
_symmetry.space_group_name_H-M   'P 1'
#
loop_
_entity.id
_entity.type
_entity.pdbx_description
1 polymer ?
#
loop_
_entity_poly.entity_id
_entity_poly.type
_entity_poly.pdbx_seq_one_letter_code
_entity_poly.pdbx_strand_id
1 'polypeptide(L)'
;MNLSIEDTSILIDDSPQKLWGLRVANGTRDDAATHELIGCLDEYRSYGANAITTFFMGCRASAYDPFSADGRQIDAHHARRMQSLARACEDRGMVLVAGIFYQNAPIGMKDRCAVENAVRTATRTLDGFSNVIINVVNEHNSSGWVKHGCYPFQDPDEIIHLCRIAKQEDAARIVGAGGNDHDLNEIIGRSDHVDALLFDTIGPHSSAELSRRFRDAGIAKPLVNVEISAMWSNNEIKGVWTAAQIAHFKTEVDAAISEPALSVFFHATGWYQSLPIRYDLGGDGTAKEPGVRWYFEFLRERIQNSGV
;
A
#
# COMPACT_ATOMS: atom_id res chain seq x y z
N MET A 1 -4.39 -14.48 -13.01
CA MET A 1 -5.25 -13.65 -12.14
C MET A 1 -5.53 -12.35 -12.87
N ASN A 2 -6.78 -11.89 -12.92
CA ASN A 2 -7.16 -10.64 -13.55
C ASN A 2 -7.70 -9.65 -12.50
N LEU A 3 -7.26 -8.40 -12.56
CA LEU A 3 -7.82 -7.32 -11.75
C LEU A 3 -8.63 -6.38 -12.61
N SER A 4 -9.81 -6.02 -12.12
CA SER A 4 -10.67 -5.02 -12.71
C SER A 4 -11.44 -4.28 -11.62
N ILE A 5 -12.17 -3.24 -12.02
CA ILE A 5 -13.04 -2.48 -11.13
C ILE A 5 -14.44 -2.47 -11.73
N GLU A 6 -15.41 -2.73 -10.88
CA GLU A 6 -16.84 -2.56 -11.17
C GLU A 6 -17.43 -1.74 -10.02
N ASP A 7 -18.00 -0.58 -10.36
CA ASP A 7 -18.48 0.42 -9.41
C ASP A 7 -17.45 0.72 -8.32
N THR A 8 -17.76 0.32 -7.08
CA THR A 8 -16.96 0.57 -5.89
C THR A 8 -16.08 -0.61 -5.48
N SER A 9 -16.05 -1.67 -6.29
CA SER A 9 -15.44 -2.95 -5.94
C SER A 9 -14.20 -3.23 -6.78
N ILE A 10 -13.18 -3.82 -6.14
CA ILE A 10 -12.08 -4.46 -6.85
C ILE A 10 -12.50 -5.89 -7.14
N LEU A 11 -12.36 -6.31 -8.38
CA LEU A 11 -12.66 -7.66 -8.82
C LEU A 11 -11.35 -8.43 -8.99
N ILE A 12 -11.29 -9.64 -8.43
CA ILE A 12 -10.23 -10.61 -8.68
C ILE A 12 -10.88 -11.78 -9.43
N ASP A 13 -10.46 -12.00 -10.68
CA ASP A 13 -11.06 -13.01 -11.56
C ASP A 13 -12.60 -12.90 -11.60
N ASP A 14 -13.08 -11.68 -11.90
CA ASP A 14 -14.49 -11.29 -12.02
C ASP A 14 -15.34 -11.41 -10.73
N SER A 15 -14.71 -11.72 -9.60
CA SER A 15 -15.38 -11.80 -8.30
C SER A 15 -15.03 -10.59 -7.45
N PRO A 16 -16.00 -9.83 -6.91
CA PRO A 16 -15.73 -8.75 -5.96
C PRO A 16 -14.95 -9.29 -4.76
N GLN A 17 -13.85 -8.64 -4.42
CA GLN A 17 -13.01 -8.99 -3.28
C GLN A 17 -12.59 -7.74 -2.52
N LYS A 18 -12.52 -7.86 -1.20
CA LYS A 18 -11.81 -6.90 -0.35
C LYS A 18 -10.33 -7.21 -0.36
N LEU A 19 -9.50 -6.18 -0.33
CA LEU A 19 -8.08 -6.36 -0.07
C LEU A 19 -7.85 -6.35 1.44
N TRP A 20 -7.40 -7.50 1.95
CA TRP A 20 -6.90 -7.70 3.30
C TRP A 20 -5.38 -7.68 3.24
N GLY A 21 -4.84 -6.47 3.38
CA GLY A 21 -3.47 -6.16 2.99
C GLY A 21 -2.49 -6.07 4.15
N LEU A 22 -1.20 -6.18 3.83
CA LEU A 22 -0.10 -5.89 4.75
C LEU A 22 0.83 -4.83 4.17
N ARG A 23 1.26 -3.88 5.01
CA ARG A 23 2.23 -2.84 4.61
C ARG A 23 3.67 -3.27 4.85
N VAL A 24 4.21 -3.99 3.87
CA VAL A 24 5.59 -4.52 3.82
C VAL A 24 6.47 -3.69 2.86
N ALA A 25 6.47 -2.38 3.09
CA ALA A 25 7.03 -1.37 2.20
C ALA A 25 8.48 -1.61 1.74
N ASN A 26 9.28 -2.29 2.55
CA ASN A 26 10.70 -2.55 2.32
C ASN A 26 10.99 -3.93 1.67
N GLY A 27 9.97 -4.62 1.16
CA GLY A 27 10.08 -5.97 0.58
C GLY A 27 11.13 -6.12 -0.52
N THR A 28 11.48 -5.03 -1.22
CA THR A 28 12.44 -5.01 -2.33
C THR A 28 13.80 -4.39 -1.98
N ARG A 29 14.11 -4.18 -0.69
CA ARG A 29 15.37 -3.54 -0.29
C ARG A 29 16.62 -4.29 -0.79
N ASP A 30 16.57 -5.62 -0.78
CA ASP A 30 17.66 -6.53 -1.16
C ASP A 30 17.08 -7.92 -1.46
N ASP A 31 17.90 -8.79 -2.04
CA ASP A 31 17.45 -10.12 -2.46
C ASP A 31 17.02 -10.98 -1.27
N ALA A 32 17.69 -10.88 -0.12
CA ALA A 32 17.35 -11.67 1.06
C ALA A 32 15.96 -11.28 1.61
N ALA A 33 15.67 -9.99 1.71
CA ALA A 33 14.38 -9.48 2.14
C ALA A 33 13.25 -9.88 1.18
N THR A 34 13.50 -9.83 -0.12
CA THR A 34 12.52 -10.27 -1.13
C THR A 34 12.23 -11.75 -1.00
N HIS A 35 13.26 -12.59 -0.84
CA HIS A 35 13.06 -14.03 -0.64
C HIS A 35 12.35 -14.35 0.68
N GLU A 36 12.70 -13.66 1.78
CA GLU A 36 12.04 -13.82 3.07
C GLU A 36 10.55 -13.46 2.98
N LEU A 37 10.21 -12.31 2.39
CA LEU A 37 8.83 -11.90 2.20
C LEU A 37 8.05 -12.89 1.33
N ILE A 38 8.62 -13.34 0.20
CA ILE A 38 7.99 -14.35 -0.66
C ILE A 38 7.71 -15.64 0.14
N GLY A 39 8.66 -16.07 0.99
CA GLY A 39 8.51 -17.25 1.83
C GLY A 39 7.36 -17.16 2.85
N CYS A 40 6.94 -15.95 3.22
CA CYS A 40 5.82 -15.74 4.16
C CYS A 40 4.45 -15.66 3.48
N LEU A 41 4.37 -15.51 2.15
CA LEU A 41 3.09 -15.26 1.45
C LEU A 41 2.09 -16.41 1.61
N ASP A 42 2.56 -17.66 1.66
CA ASP A 42 1.69 -18.82 1.88
C ASP A 42 1.08 -18.81 3.30
N GLU A 43 1.89 -18.44 4.31
CA GLU A 43 1.39 -18.29 5.68
C GLU A 43 0.36 -17.16 5.73
N TYR A 44 0.64 -15.99 5.15
CA TYR A 44 -0.31 -14.88 5.08
C TYR A 44 -1.63 -15.30 4.43
N ARG A 45 -1.56 -15.99 3.29
CA ARG A 45 -2.74 -16.45 2.54
C ARG A 45 -3.57 -17.43 3.35
N SER A 46 -2.94 -18.30 4.13
CA SER A 46 -3.62 -19.26 5.02
C SER A 46 -4.47 -18.60 6.12
N TYR A 47 -4.21 -17.33 6.44
CA TYR A 47 -4.99 -16.52 7.38
C TYR A 47 -5.99 -15.58 6.69
N GLY A 48 -6.12 -15.66 5.36
CA GLY A 48 -7.08 -14.87 4.59
C GLY A 48 -6.53 -13.56 4.02
N ALA A 49 -5.30 -13.15 4.36
CA ALA A 49 -4.67 -12.01 3.70
C ALA A 49 -4.51 -12.29 2.20
N ASN A 50 -4.83 -11.32 1.36
CA ASN A 50 -4.80 -11.48 -0.10
C ASN A 50 -4.10 -10.32 -0.81
N ALA A 51 -3.48 -9.41 -0.06
CA ALA A 51 -2.74 -8.31 -0.65
C ALA A 51 -1.51 -7.94 0.18
N ILE A 52 -0.51 -7.35 -0.49
CA ILE A 52 0.61 -6.69 0.15
C ILE A 52 0.88 -5.36 -0.54
N THR A 53 1.47 -4.40 0.17
CA THR A 53 2.04 -3.21 -0.45
C THR A 53 3.54 -3.13 -0.22
N THR A 54 4.26 -2.81 -1.30
CA THR A 54 5.70 -2.54 -1.30
C THR A 54 5.98 -1.29 -2.11
N PHE A 55 7.11 -0.62 -1.86
CA PHE A 55 7.45 0.63 -2.54
C PHE A 55 8.77 0.47 -3.29
N PHE A 56 8.84 0.96 -4.54
CA PHE A 56 10.08 1.07 -5.30
C PHE A 56 11.14 1.84 -4.50
N MET A 57 10.74 2.92 -3.83
CA MET A 57 11.63 3.71 -2.98
C MET A 57 11.77 3.19 -1.55
N GLY A 58 11.13 2.06 -1.21
CA GLY A 58 11.06 1.56 0.16
C GLY A 58 10.44 2.56 1.14
N CYS A 59 10.78 2.44 2.41
CA CYS A 59 10.41 3.40 3.45
C CYS A 59 11.41 3.43 4.62
N ARG A 60 11.40 4.54 5.36
CA ARG A 60 12.14 4.73 6.62
C ARG A 60 13.60 4.23 6.53
N ALA A 61 13.95 3.22 7.32
CA ALA A 61 15.32 2.70 7.47
C ALA A 61 15.87 2.01 6.21
N SER A 62 15.05 1.78 5.20
CA SER A 62 15.46 1.23 3.91
C SER A 62 14.93 2.05 2.73
N ALA A 63 14.76 3.36 2.95
CA ALA A 63 14.40 4.27 1.87
C ALA A 63 15.58 4.45 0.90
N TYR A 64 15.32 4.36 -0.40
CA TYR A 64 16.30 4.39 -1.47
C TYR A 64 15.68 5.01 -2.73
N ASP A 65 16.49 5.53 -3.65
CA ASP A 65 16.04 5.94 -4.98
C ASP A 65 16.59 4.98 -6.03
N PRO A 66 15.76 4.08 -6.61
CA PRO A 66 16.20 3.13 -7.62
C PRO A 66 16.24 3.73 -9.03
N PHE A 67 15.82 4.98 -9.24
CA PHE A 67 15.69 5.58 -10.55
C PHE A 67 16.95 6.34 -10.96
N SER A 68 17.20 6.43 -12.26
CA SER A 68 18.18 7.36 -12.81
C SER A 68 17.75 8.82 -12.58
N ALA A 69 18.69 9.76 -12.61
CA ALA A 69 18.41 11.18 -12.42
C ALA A 69 17.41 11.79 -13.44
N ASP A 70 17.23 11.14 -14.60
CA ASP A 70 16.24 11.50 -15.62
C ASP A 70 14.97 10.63 -15.60
N GLY A 71 14.87 9.69 -14.64
CA GLY A 71 13.76 8.78 -14.42
C GLY A 71 13.55 7.71 -15.50
N ARG A 72 14.41 7.63 -16.52
CA ARG A 72 14.23 6.73 -17.67
C ARG A 72 14.73 5.31 -17.44
N GLN A 73 15.49 5.10 -16.37
CA GLN A 73 16.04 3.80 -16.00
C GLN A 73 15.74 3.53 -14.54
N ILE A 74 15.70 2.25 -14.21
CA ILE A 74 15.61 1.73 -12.86
C ILE A 74 16.75 0.74 -12.66
N ASP A 75 17.31 0.65 -11.46
CA ASP A 75 18.26 -0.40 -11.09
C ASP A 75 17.68 -1.78 -11.46
N ALA A 76 18.42 -2.53 -12.28
CA ALA A 76 17.94 -3.79 -12.82
C ALA A 76 17.74 -4.86 -11.73
N HIS A 77 18.53 -4.81 -10.64
CA HIS A 77 18.33 -5.74 -9.52
C HIS A 77 17.04 -5.42 -8.77
N HIS A 78 16.77 -4.13 -8.54
CA HIS A 78 15.54 -3.67 -7.90
C HIS A 78 14.30 -3.98 -8.75
N ALA A 79 14.36 -3.72 -10.06
CA ALA A 79 13.28 -4.07 -10.99
C ALA A 79 12.93 -5.56 -10.93
N ARG A 80 13.95 -6.44 -10.94
CA ARG A 80 13.74 -7.89 -10.80
C ARG A 80 13.07 -8.25 -9.46
N ARG A 81 13.43 -7.61 -8.34
CA ARG A 81 12.79 -7.87 -7.04
C ARG A 81 11.32 -7.50 -7.03
N MET A 82 10.95 -6.36 -7.61
CA MET A 82 9.55 -5.96 -7.78
C MET A 82 8.77 -6.96 -8.62
N GLN A 83 9.33 -7.40 -9.75
CA GLN A 83 8.73 -8.41 -10.62
C GLN A 83 8.60 -9.77 -9.93
N SER A 84 9.59 -10.20 -9.15
CA SER A 84 9.52 -11.43 -8.36
C SER A 84 8.40 -11.40 -7.33
N LEU A 85 8.19 -10.27 -6.65
CA LEU A 85 7.06 -10.10 -5.74
C LEU A 85 5.72 -10.12 -6.48
N ALA A 86 5.62 -9.42 -7.62
CA ALA A 86 4.42 -9.41 -8.43
C ALA A 86 4.04 -10.83 -8.89
N ARG A 87 5.00 -11.60 -9.42
CA ARG A 87 4.84 -13.01 -9.80
C ARG A 87 4.42 -13.87 -8.60
N ALA A 88 5.14 -13.77 -7.48
CA ALA A 88 4.88 -14.60 -6.32
C ALA A 88 3.49 -14.34 -5.71
N CYS A 89 3.02 -13.10 -5.76
CA CYS A 89 1.64 -12.74 -5.41
C CYS A 89 0.65 -13.34 -6.41
N GLU A 90 0.91 -13.22 -7.71
CA GLU A 90 0.04 -13.73 -8.77
C GLU A 90 -0.17 -15.24 -8.67
N ASP A 91 0.93 -15.98 -8.44
CA ASP A 91 0.91 -17.45 -8.28
C ASP A 91 0.07 -17.90 -7.07
N ARG A 92 -0.26 -16.98 -6.16
CA ARG A 92 -1.04 -17.21 -4.93
C ARG A 92 -2.42 -16.55 -4.94
N GLY A 93 -2.80 -15.92 -6.06
CA GLY A 93 -4.04 -15.14 -6.16
C GLY A 93 -4.05 -13.93 -5.23
N MET A 94 -2.89 -13.30 -5.04
CA MET A 94 -2.71 -12.11 -4.22
C MET A 94 -2.43 -10.86 -5.06
N VAL A 95 -2.85 -9.71 -4.53
CA VAL A 95 -2.64 -8.39 -5.13
C VAL A 95 -1.37 -7.74 -4.58
N LEU A 96 -0.57 -7.15 -5.47
CA LEU A 96 0.53 -6.28 -5.10
C LEU A 96 0.16 -4.82 -5.33
N VAL A 97 0.06 -4.02 -4.28
CA VAL A 97 -0.02 -2.56 -4.38
C VAL A 97 1.42 -2.01 -4.43
N ALA A 98 1.90 -1.70 -5.62
CA ALA A 98 3.24 -1.19 -5.87
C ALA A 98 3.28 0.33 -5.78
N GLY A 99 3.84 0.84 -4.68
CA GLY A 99 4.07 2.26 -4.50
C GLY A 99 5.34 2.75 -5.20
N ILE A 100 5.31 3.92 -5.83
CA ILE A 100 6.47 4.46 -6.53
C ILE A 100 7.28 5.36 -5.60
N PHE A 101 6.73 6.52 -5.25
CA PHE A 101 7.47 7.55 -4.53
C PHE A 101 7.18 7.56 -3.03
N TYR A 102 8.22 7.80 -2.23
CA TYR A 102 8.13 7.94 -0.77
C TYR A 102 8.84 9.22 -0.28
N GLN A 103 8.16 10.00 0.56
CA GLN A 103 8.58 11.36 0.95
C GLN A 103 9.95 11.46 1.61
N ASN A 104 10.40 10.40 2.28
CA ASN A 104 11.70 10.38 2.96
C ASN A 104 12.78 9.62 2.18
N ALA A 105 12.51 9.22 0.94
CA ALA A 105 13.53 8.69 0.05
C ALA A 105 14.52 9.79 -0.38
N PRO A 106 15.78 9.43 -0.67
CA PRO A 106 16.80 10.35 -1.16
C PRO A 106 16.63 10.60 -2.67
N ILE A 107 15.53 11.24 -3.06
CA ILE A 107 15.17 11.48 -4.46
C ILE A 107 16.27 12.26 -5.19
N GLY A 108 16.86 11.65 -6.21
CA GLY A 108 17.92 12.20 -7.07
C GLY A 108 17.43 12.65 -8.45
N MET A 109 16.13 12.59 -8.71
CA MET A 109 15.52 13.08 -9.96
C MET A 109 15.66 14.59 -10.08
N LYS A 110 16.07 15.05 -11.27
CA LYS A 110 16.52 16.45 -11.48
C LYS A 110 15.39 17.46 -11.69
N ASP A 111 14.24 17.02 -12.22
CA ASP A 111 13.16 17.90 -12.65
C ASP A 111 11.82 17.16 -12.79
N ARG A 112 10.78 17.91 -13.16
CA ARG A 112 9.42 17.38 -13.38
C ARG A 112 9.40 16.26 -14.40
N CYS A 113 10.13 16.40 -15.51
CA CYS A 113 10.18 15.38 -16.56
C CYS A 113 10.79 14.08 -16.05
N ALA A 114 11.78 14.15 -15.16
CA ALA A 114 12.35 12.97 -14.52
C ALA A 114 11.34 12.22 -13.64
N VAL A 115 10.53 12.93 -12.85
CA VAL A 115 9.46 12.31 -12.05
C VAL A 115 8.42 11.64 -12.94
N GLU A 116 7.97 12.32 -14.00
CA GLU A 116 7.05 11.75 -14.98
C GLU A 116 7.63 10.51 -15.69
N ASN A 117 8.91 10.54 -16.06
CA ASN A 117 9.60 9.38 -16.64
C ASN A 117 9.69 8.23 -15.65
N ALA A 118 9.95 8.50 -14.37
CA ALA A 118 10.02 7.46 -13.34
C ALA A 118 8.67 6.76 -13.15
N VAL A 119 7.53 7.46 -13.24
CA VAL A 119 6.20 6.83 -13.27
C VAL A 119 6.05 5.89 -14.46
N ARG A 120 6.46 6.31 -15.67
CA ARG A 120 6.43 5.45 -16.87
C ARG A 120 7.33 4.23 -16.70
N THR A 121 8.54 4.43 -16.21
CA THR A 121 9.54 3.37 -15.98
C THR A 121 9.03 2.35 -14.96
N ALA A 122 8.46 2.80 -13.84
CA ALA A 122 7.87 1.94 -12.83
C ALA A 122 6.67 1.15 -13.38
N THR A 123 5.81 1.80 -14.17
CA THR A 123 4.65 1.15 -14.81
C THR A 123 5.11 0.04 -15.76
N ARG A 124 6.03 0.36 -16.70
CA ARG A 124 6.63 -0.61 -17.64
C ARG A 124 7.35 -1.76 -16.96
N THR A 125 7.96 -1.51 -15.81
CA THR A 125 8.67 -2.55 -15.04
C THR A 125 7.70 -3.66 -14.60
N LEU A 126 6.41 -3.35 -14.44
CA LEU A 126 5.36 -4.26 -14.00
C LEU A 126 4.41 -4.66 -15.14
N ASP A 127 4.81 -4.43 -16.39
CA ASP A 127 4.09 -4.92 -17.58
C ASP A 127 3.94 -6.44 -17.52
N GLY A 128 2.75 -6.93 -17.89
CA GLY A 128 2.42 -8.35 -17.86
C GLY A 128 1.94 -8.88 -16.51
N PHE A 129 1.99 -8.10 -15.43
CA PHE A 129 1.45 -8.49 -14.12
C PHE A 129 0.08 -7.84 -13.87
N SER A 130 -1.02 -8.49 -14.27
CA SER A 130 -2.38 -7.97 -14.06
C SER A 130 -2.81 -7.91 -12.59
N ASN A 131 -2.07 -8.54 -11.67
CA ASN A 131 -2.33 -8.53 -10.22
C ASN A 131 -1.76 -7.31 -9.47
N VAL A 132 -1.26 -6.30 -10.18
CA VAL A 132 -0.62 -5.12 -9.59
C VAL A 132 -1.53 -3.90 -9.66
N ILE A 133 -1.64 -3.18 -8.54
CA ILE A 133 -2.19 -1.82 -8.44
C ILE A 133 -1.02 -0.85 -8.26
N ILE A 134 -0.97 0.26 -8.99
CA ILE A 134 0.07 1.29 -8.80
C ILE A 134 -0.42 2.34 -7.81
N ASN A 135 0.38 2.60 -6.77
CA ASN A 135 0.26 3.77 -5.92
C ASN A 135 1.33 4.80 -6.34
N VAL A 136 0.96 5.88 -7.04
CA VAL A 136 1.96 6.77 -7.63
C VAL A 136 2.77 7.53 -6.57
N VAL A 137 2.14 7.99 -5.49
CA VAL A 137 2.78 8.80 -4.45
C VAL A 137 2.21 8.42 -3.09
N ASN A 138 3.08 7.93 -2.20
CA ASN A 138 2.72 7.72 -0.80
C ASN A 138 2.45 9.04 -0.08
N GLU A 139 1.37 9.14 0.68
CA GLU A 139 1.10 10.28 1.57
C GLU A 139 1.42 11.63 0.91
N HIS A 140 0.90 11.87 -0.31
CA HIS A 140 1.36 12.99 -1.16
C HIS A 140 1.35 14.35 -0.46
N ASN A 141 0.46 14.53 0.50
CA ASN A 141 0.24 15.75 1.26
C ASN A 141 1.13 15.88 2.53
N SER A 142 1.98 14.90 2.83
CA SER A 142 2.88 14.94 3.99
C SER A 142 3.96 16.00 3.88
N SER A 143 4.37 16.56 5.02
CA SER A 143 5.43 17.57 5.11
C SER A 143 6.80 17.08 4.61
N GLY A 144 7.01 15.76 4.54
CA GLY A 144 8.23 15.18 3.98
C GLY A 144 8.49 15.55 2.51
N TRP A 145 7.44 15.96 1.78
CA TRP A 145 7.54 16.33 0.37
C TRP A 145 8.10 17.72 0.10
N VAL A 146 8.01 18.66 1.07
CA VAL A 146 8.40 20.08 0.91
C VAL A 146 9.85 20.26 0.46
N LYS A 147 10.74 19.32 0.82
CA LYS A 147 12.17 19.37 0.49
C LYS A 147 12.49 18.98 -0.95
N HIS A 148 11.54 18.39 -1.68
CA HIS A 148 11.78 17.82 -3.01
C HIS A 148 11.36 18.80 -4.11
N GLY A 149 12.25 19.74 -4.45
CA GLY A 149 11.97 20.78 -5.46
C GLY A 149 11.84 20.29 -6.92
N CYS A 150 11.99 18.99 -7.19
CA CYS A 150 11.86 18.43 -8.54
C CYS A 150 10.41 18.34 -9.02
N TYR A 151 9.43 18.29 -8.11
CA TYR A 151 8.02 18.13 -8.45
C TYR A 151 7.10 18.59 -7.31
N PRO A 152 5.93 19.20 -7.59
CA PRO A 152 4.97 19.66 -6.58
C PRO A 152 4.15 18.50 -6.00
N PHE A 153 4.78 17.58 -5.25
CA PHE A 153 4.13 16.37 -4.75
C PHE A 153 2.93 16.60 -3.82
N GLN A 154 2.80 17.76 -3.18
CA GLN A 154 1.66 18.07 -2.30
C GLN A 154 0.44 18.64 -3.04
N ASP A 155 0.55 18.89 -4.35
CA ASP A 155 -0.55 19.41 -5.16
C ASP A 155 -1.41 18.24 -5.71
N PRO A 156 -2.70 18.11 -5.33
CA PRO A 156 -3.53 17.00 -5.78
C PRO A 156 -3.72 16.95 -7.30
N ASP A 157 -3.71 18.09 -8.01
CA ASP A 157 -3.86 18.11 -9.47
C ASP A 157 -2.63 17.51 -10.15
N GLU A 158 -1.46 17.70 -9.56
CA GLU A 158 -0.20 17.13 -10.03
C GLU A 158 -0.13 15.63 -9.71
N ILE A 159 -0.69 15.18 -8.59
CA ILE A 159 -0.84 13.73 -8.32
C ILE A 159 -1.80 13.06 -9.31
N ILE A 160 -2.93 13.71 -9.61
CA ILE A 160 -3.85 13.25 -10.66
C ILE A 160 -3.13 13.15 -12.02
N HIS A 161 -2.27 14.13 -12.33
CA HIS A 161 -1.44 14.10 -13.55
C HIS A 161 -0.49 12.90 -13.58
N LEU A 162 0.15 12.54 -12.47
CA LEU A 162 0.97 11.33 -12.39
C LEU A 162 0.14 10.05 -12.58
N CYS A 163 -1.07 9.96 -11.99
CA CYS A 163 -1.98 8.83 -12.22
C CYS A 163 -2.33 8.71 -13.72
N ARG A 164 -2.65 9.84 -14.36
CA ARG A 164 -2.91 9.88 -15.81
C ARG A 164 -1.73 9.40 -16.64
N ILE A 165 -0.50 9.73 -16.25
CA ILE A 165 0.71 9.23 -16.94
C ILE A 165 0.82 7.71 -16.84
N ALA A 166 0.59 7.12 -15.67
CA ALA A 166 0.57 5.67 -15.52
C ALA A 166 -0.49 5.02 -16.41
N LYS A 167 -1.71 5.59 -16.46
CA LYS A 167 -2.80 5.11 -17.35
C LYS A 167 -2.49 5.26 -18.84
N GLN A 168 -1.72 6.28 -19.24
CA GLN A 168 -1.28 6.43 -20.62
C GLN A 168 -0.23 5.38 -21.00
N GLU A 169 0.52 4.88 -20.03
CA GLU A 169 1.52 3.84 -20.23
C GLU A 169 0.89 2.45 -20.25
N ASP A 170 -0.04 2.19 -19.33
CA ASP A 170 -0.84 0.96 -19.24
C ASP A 170 -2.29 1.32 -18.89
N ALA A 171 -3.16 1.32 -19.90
CA ALA A 171 -4.56 1.73 -19.76
C ALA A 171 -5.39 0.76 -18.90
N ALA A 172 -4.99 -0.51 -18.84
CA ALA A 172 -5.66 -1.54 -18.04
C ALA A 172 -5.23 -1.52 -16.57
N ARG A 173 -4.06 -0.93 -16.27
CA ARG A 173 -3.56 -0.80 -14.91
C ARG A 173 -4.56 -0.09 -14.01
N ILE A 174 -4.83 -0.66 -12.84
CA ILE A 174 -5.48 0.06 -11.75
C ILE A 174 -4.45 0.99 -11.12
N VAL A 175 -4.74 2.29 -11.11
CA VAL A 175 -3.87 3.32 -10.56
C VAL A 175 -4.58 4.10 -9.46
N GLY A 176 -3.85 4.42 -8.40
CA GLY A 176 -4.36 5.19 -7.29
C GLY A 176 -3.30 6.07 -6.64
N ALA A 177 -3.79 6.95 -5.77
CA ALA A 177 -2.99 7.81 -4.92
C ALA A 177 -3.84 8.27 -3.72
N GLY A 178 -3.19 8.89 -2.75
CA GLY A 178 -3.85 9.54 -1.63
C GLY A 178 -2.86 9.86 -0.52
N GLY A 179 -3.38 10.11 0.67
CA GLY A 179 -2.57 10.35 1.85
C GLY A 179 -3.41 10.62 3.07
N ASN A 180 -2.89 11.44 3.98
CA ASN A 180 -3.47 11.66 5.30
C ASN A 180 -4.28 12.97 5.44
N ASP A 181 -4.32 13.83 4.41
CA ASP A 181 -5.22 14.98 4.33
C ASP A 181 -6.47 14.56 3.55
N HIS A 182 -7.59 14.50 4.26
CA HIS A 182 -8.83 13.97 3.73
C HIS A 182 -9.56 14.96 2.81
N ASP A 183 -9.30 16.27 2.91
CA ASP A 183 -9.85 17.26 1.98
C ASP A 183 -9.18 17.11 0.60
N LEU A 184 -7.85 16.93 0.58
CA LEU A 184 -7.11 16.69 -0.66
C LEU A 184 -7.42 15.32 -1.27
N ASN A 185 -7.66 14.31 -0.44
CA ASN A 185 -8.13 13.00 -0.90
C ASN A 185 -9.48 13.08 -1.63
N GLU A 186 -10.39 13.99 -1.25
CA GLU A 186 -11.65 14.19 -1.97
C GLU A 186 -11.44 14.74 -3.39
N ILE A 187 -10.41 15.58 -3.58
CA ILE A 187 -10.04 16.09 -4.91
C ILE A 187 -9.51 14.93 -5.77
N ILE A 188 -8.52 14.19 -5.27
CA ILE A 188 -7.92 13.03 -5.95
C ILE A 188 -8.98 11.96 -6.25
N GLY A 189 -9.78 11.61 -5.25
CA GLY A 189 -10.78 10.55 -5.34
C GLY A 189 -11.90 10.83 -6.34
N ARG A 190 -12.19 12.10 -6.67
CA ARG A 190 -13.20 12.47 -7.69
C ARG A 190 -12.68 12.41 -9.13
N SER A 191 -11.37 12.32 -9.33
CA SER A 191 -10.78 12.33 -10.69
C SER A 191 -10.99 11.02 -11.44
N ASP A 192 -11.40 11.08 -12.70
CA ASP A 192 -11.53 9.90 -13.58
C ASP A 192 -10.19 9.24 -13.95
N HIS A 193 -9.07 9.89 -13.62
CA HIS A 193 -7.73 9.31 -13.83
C HIS A 193 -7.23 8.49 -12.64
N VAL A 194 -8.03 8.41 -11.56
CA VAL A 194 -7.74 7.66 -10.35
C VAL A 194 -8.76 6.53 -10.27
N ASP A 195 -8.32 5.29 -10.40
CA ASP A 195 -9.22 4.14 -10.38
C ASP A 195 -9.58 3.73 -8.94
N ALA A 196 -8.65 3.87 -7.98
CA ALA A 196 -8.87 3.59 -6.56
C ALA A 196 -8.26 4.70 -5.68
N LEU A 197 -8.97 5.13 -4.64
CA LEU A 197 -8.42 6.07 -3.66
C LEU A 197 -7.59 5.28 -2.64
N LEU A 198 -6.29 5.55 -2.61
CA LEU A 198 -5.32 4.87 -1.73
C LEU A 198 -4.93 5.83 -0.61
N PHE A 199 -5.73 5.85 0.45
CA PHE A 199 -5.60 6.82 1.54
C PHE A 199 -5.00 6.18 2.79
N ASP A 200 -4.65 7.02 3.76
CA ASP A 200 -4.11 6.59 5.06
C ASP A 200 -4.95 7.18 6.19
N THR A 201 -5.07 6.46 7.31
CA THR A 201 -5.72 7.03 8.51
C THR A 201 -4.73 7.84 9.33
N ILE A 202 -5.15 9.03 9.78
CA ILE A 202 -4.39 9.84 10.73
C ILE A 202 -5.31 10.39 11.83
N GLY A 203 -4.76 10.54 13.04
CA GLY A 203 -5.50 11.11 14.16
C GLY A 203 -6.60 10.18 14.69
N PRO A 204 -7.76 10.71 15.11
CA PRO A 204 -8.84 9.91 15.71
C PRO A 204 -9.73 9.21 14.67
N HIS A 205 -9.54 9.47 13.37
CA HIS A 205 -10.42 8.99 12.32
C HIS A 205 -10.26 7.48 12.09
N SER A 206 -11.39 6.79 11.96
CA SER A 206 -11.43 5.37 11.56
C SER A 206 -11.56 5.22 10.05
N SER A 207 -11.16 4.07 9.50
CA SER A 207 -11.33 3.81 8.07
C SER A 207 -12.79 3.84 7.63
N ALA A 208 -13.73 3.40 8.48
CA ALA A 208 -15.17 3.45 8.16
C ALA A 208 -15.71 4.88 8.12
N GLU A 209 -15.28 5.75 9.04
CA GLU A 209 -15.66 7.17 9.03
C GLU A 209 -15.21 7.84 7.72
N LEU A 210 -13.94 7.62 7.34
CA LEU A 210 -13.39 8.17 6.10
C LEU A 210 -14.05 7.56 4.86
N SER A 211 -14.34 6.25 4.88
CA SER A 211 -15.09 5.59 3.82
C SER A 211 -16.43 6.30 3.56
N ARG A 212 -17.24 6.51 4.60
CA ARG A 212 -18.53 7.21 4.48
C ARG A 212 -18.37 8.64 4.02
N ARG A 213 -17.42 9.38 4.60
CA ARG A 213 -17.10 10.75 4.18
C ARG A 213 -16.80 10.82 2.68
N PHE A 214 -15.94 9.95 2.16
CA PHE A 214 -15.60 9.94 0.75
C PHE A 214 -16.80 9.57 -0.14
N ARG A 215 -17.68 8.67 0.32
CA ARG A 215 -18.94 8.38 -0.38
C ARG A 215 -19.86 9.59 -0.43
N ASP A 216 -20.03 10.28 0.69
CA ASP A 216 -20.84 11.50 0.78
C ASP A 216 -20.29 12.62 -0.12
N ALA A 217 -18.96 12.65 -0.32
CA ALA A 217 -18.29 13.55 -1.26
C ALA A 217 -18.44 13.14 -2.75
N GLY A 218 -19.17 12.06 -3.05
CA GLY A 218 -19.45 11.58 -4.40
C GLY A 218 -18.39 10.68 -5.00
N ILE A 219 -17.45 10.15 -4.20
CA ILE A 219 -16.43 9.23 -4.69
C ILE A 219 -17.08 7.86 -4.87
N ALA A 220 -17.22 7.40 -6.12
CA ALA A 220 -17.88 6.14 -6.50
C ALA A 220 -16.90 5.09 -7.04
N LYS A 221 -15.77 4.90 -6.35
CA LYS A 221 -14.72 3.93 -6.71
C LYS A 221 -14.16 3.18 -5.50
N PRO A 222 -13.34 2.14 -5.65
CA PRO A 222 -12.74 1.44 -4.51
C PRO A 222 -11.97 2.36 -3.57
N LEU A 223 -12.12 2.11 -2.27
CA LEU A 223 -11.42 2.82 -1.20
C LEU A 223 -10.50 1.84 -0.50
N VAL A 224 -9.21 2.15 -0.46
CA VAL A 224 -8.19 1.30 0.15
C VAL A 224 -7.43 2.12 1.16
N ASN A 225 -7.58 1.80 2.45
CA ASN A 225 -6.66 2.29 3.45
C ASN A 225 -5.36 1.50 3.34
N VAL A 226 -4.30 2.10 2.79
CA VAL A 226 -3.01 1.43 2.58
C VAL A 226 -2.05 1.55 3.78
N GLU A 227 -2.47 2.24 4.84
CA GLU A 227 -1.74 2.42 6.09
C GLU A 227 -2.71 2.63 7.28
N ILE A 228 -3.25 1.54 7.86
CA ILE A 228 -4.00 1.65 9.12
C ILE A 228 -3.05 2.12 10.22
N SER A 229 -3.20 3.36 10.69
CA SER A 229 -2.37 3.91 11.74
C SER A 229 -2.96 3.68 13.13
N ALA A 230 -2.46 2.67 13.85
CA ALA A 230 -2.71 2.56 15.29
C ALA A 230 -1.70 3.40 16.07
N MET A 231 -1.91 4.73 16.11
CA MET A 231 -1.15 5.70 16.91
C MET A 231 0.31 5.28 17.15
N TRP A 232 1.19 5.48 16.16
CA TRP A 232 2.63 5.24 16.25
C TRP A 232 3.00 3.91 16.93
N SER A 233 2.93 2.80 16.18
CA SER A 233 3.35 1.45 16.57
C SER A 233 4.86 1.28 16.84
N ASN A 234 5.56 2.36 17.19
CA ASN A 234 6.94 2.37 17.68
C ASN A 234 6.98 2.04 19.16
N ASN A 235 6.57 0.82 19.48
CA ASN A 235 6.63 0.30 20.84
C ASN A 235 8.09 0.16 21.28
N GLU A 236 8.35 0.34 22.58
CA GLU A 236 9.69 0.21 23.17
C GLU A 236 10.30 -1.17 22.87
N ILE A 237 9.48 -2.21 22.87
CA ILE A 237 9.84 -3.56 22.44
C ILE A 237 9.10 -3.87 21.14
N LYS A 238 9.87 -4.18 20.10
CA LYS A 238 9.36 -4.54 18.78
C LYS A 238 8.41 -5.74 18.86
N GLY A 239 7.23 -5.60 18.26
CA GLY A 239 6.23 -6.66 18.22
C GLY A 239 5.49 -6.87 19.53
N VAL A 240 5.70 -6.03 20.54
CA VAL A 240 4.86 -6.01 21.75
C VAL A 240 3.80 -4.94 21.55
N TRP A 241 2.54 -5.25 21.82
CA TRP A 241 1.42 -4.35 21.55
C TRP A 241 0.64 -4.06 22.83
N THR A 242 0.15 -2.83 22.95
CA THR A 242 -0.81 -2.49 23.99
C THR A 242 -2.20 -3.03 23.63
N ALA A 243 -3.04 -3.26 24.64
CA ALA A 243 -4.43 -3.66 24.42
C ALA A 243 -5.20 -2.65 23.56
N ALA A 244 -4.90 -1.34 23.69
CA ALA A 244 -5.51 -0.28 22.90
C ALA A 244 -5.14 -0.37 21.41
N GLN A 245 -3.87 -0.64 21.09
CA GLN A 245 -3.43 -0.83 19.70
C GLN A 245 -4.09 -2.06 19.08
N ILE A 246 -4.11 -3.20 19.79
CA ILE A 246 -4.79 -4.42 19.33
C ILE A 246 -6.27 -4.14 19.08
N ALA A 247 -6.95 -3.49 20.03
CA ALA A 247 -8.37 -3.14 19.90
C ALA A 247 -8.65 -2.21 18.71
N HIS A 248 -7.75 -1.26 18.43
CA HIS A 248 -7.87 -0.38 17.27
C HIS A 248 -7.81 -1.17 15.96
N PHE A 249 -6.79 -2.00 15.74
CA PHE A 249 -6.71 -2.80 14.51
C PHE A 249 -7.87 -3.78 14.34
N LYS A 250 -8.36 -4.37 15.44
CA LYS A 250 -9.55 -5.22 15.41
C LYS A 250 -10.80 -4.44 14.98
N THR A 251 -10.96 -3.23 15.51
CA THR A 251 -12.04 -2.30 15.10
C THR A 251 -11.94 -1.97 13.60
N GLU A 252 -10.74 -1.74 13.08
CA GLU A 252 -10.53 -1.40 11.66
C GLU A 252 -10.86 -2.56 10.71
N VAL A 253 -10.57 -3.81 11.12
CA VAL A 253 -11.00 -5.01 10.37
C VAL A 253 -12.52 -5.15 10.39
N ASP A 254 -13.15 -5.00 11.56
CA ASP A 254 -14.61 -5.08 11.69
C ASP A 254 -15.32 -3.98 10.89
N ALA A 255 -14.74 -2.78 10.87
CA ALA A 255 -15.18 -1.66 10.04
C ALA A 255 -15.06 -1.95 8.54
N ALA A 256 -13.96 -2.56 8.10
CA ALA A 256 -13.80 -2.96 6.70
C ALA A 256 -14.80 -4.05 6.30
N ILE A 257 -15.15 -4.97 7.20
CA ILE A 257 -16.21 -5.97 6.96
C ILE A 257 -17.57 -5.30 6.76
N SER A 258 -17.92 -4.31 7.59
CA SER A 258 -19.23 -3.64 7.52
C SER A 258 -19.37 -2.64 6.38
N GLU A 259 -18.27 -2.15 5.81
CA GLU A 259 -18.25 -1.18 4.73
C GLU A 259 -17.89 -1.85 3.39
N PRO A 260 -18.84 -2.20 2.50
CA PRO A 260 -18.61 -3.09 1.36
C PRO A 260 -17.44 -2.69 0.46
N ALA A 261 -17.23 -1.41 0.25
CA ALA A 261 -16.23 -0.88 -0.67
C ALA A 261 -14.89 -0.48 -0.02
N LEU A 262 -14.73 -0.76 1.28
CA LEU A 262 -13.51 -0.47 2.02
C LEU A 262 -12.61 -1.71 2.08
N SER A 263 -11.36 -1.53 1.64
CA SER A 263 -10.24 -2.45 1.84
C SER A 263 -9.23 -1.83 2.78
N VAL A 264 -8.45 -2.65 3.50
CA VAL A 264 -7.55 -2.16 4.54
C VAL A 264 -6.22 -2.91 4.59
N PHE A 265 -5.15 -2.19 4.94
CA PHE A 265 -3.80 -2.72 5.06
C PHE A 265 -3.26 -2.54 6.47
N PHE A 266 -2.88 -3.65 7.10
CA PHE A 266 -2.26 -3.66 8.41
C PHE A 266 -0.86 -3.05 8.35
N HIS A 267 -0.62 -2.06 9.23
CA HIS A 267 0.66 -1.37 9.32
C HIS A 267 1.33 -1.53 10.69
N ALA A 268 2.17 -2.53 10.79
CA ALA A 268 3.06 -2.73 11.94
C ALA A 268 4.43 -2.11 11.69
N THR A 269 4.54 -0.78 11.80
CA THR A 269 5.79 -0.01 11.57
C THR A 269 7.01 -0.67 12.24
N GLY A 270 6.92 -0.95 13.54
CA GLY A 270 8.03 -1.56 14.30
C GLY A 270 8.47 -2.92 13.77
N TRP A 271 7.54 -3.72 13.24
CA TRP A 271 7.79 -5.09 12.78
C TRP A 271 8.26 -5.14 11.32
N TYR A 272 7.49 -4.52 10.41
CA TYR A 272 7.70 -4.59 8.96
C TYR A 272 8.60 -3.48 8.38
N GLN A 273 8.90 -2.41 9.14
CA GLN A 273 9.57 -1.22 8.58
C GLN A 273 10.75 -0.69 9.40
N SER A 274 10.91 -1.11 10.66
CA SER A 274 12.05 -0.76 11.52
C SER A 274 13.06 -1.90 11.59
N LEU A 275 14.37 -1.58 11.62
CA LEU A 275 15.44 -2.60 11.68
C LEU A 275 15.47 -3.34 13.04
N PRO A 276 15.80 -4.64 13.09
CA PRO A 276 15.78 -5.56 11.94
C PRO A 276 14.33 -5.73 11.44
N ILE A 277 14.10 -5.50 10.15
CA ILE A 277 12.78 -5.69 9.54
C ILE A 277 12.50 -7.19 9.45
N ARG A 278 11.26 -7.57 9.78
CA ARG A 278 10.79 -8.97 9.78
C ARG A 278 9.58 -9.10 8.88
N TYR A 279 9.45 -10.23 8.20
CA TYR A 279 8.22 -10.59 7.48
C TYR A 279 7.48 -11.77 8.11
N ASP A 280 8.11 -12.53 9.00
CA ASP A 280 7.42 -13.59 9.73
C ASP A 280 6.33 -13.05 10.67
N LEU A 281 5.41 -13.91 11.10
CA LEU A 281 4.31 -13.50 11.99
C LEU A 281 4.72 -13.32 13.46
N GLY A 282 5.85 -13.89 13.90
CA GLY A 282 6.22 -13.95 15.30
C GLY A 282 5.14 -14.62 16.17
N GLY A 283 4.90 -14.04 17.35
CA GLY A 283 3.95 -14.51 18.36
C GLY A 283 2.71 -13.64 18.55
N ASP A 284 2.09 -13.77 19.72
CA ASP A 284 0.80 -13.20 20.11
C ASP A 284 0.83 -11.69 20.42
N GLY A 285 2.00 -11.06 20.31
CA GLY A 285 2.14 -9.63 20.53
C GLY A 285 2.42 -9.24 21.98
N THR A 286 2.73 -10.22 22.85
CA THR A 286 3.14 -9.97 24.23
C THR A 286 4.66 -9.82 24.35
N ALA A 287 5.14 -9.33 25.50
CA ALA A 287 6.57 -9.28 25.78
C ALA A 287 7.26 -10.66 25.81
N LYS A 288 6.49 -11.75 26.02
CA LYS A 288 7.00 -13.12 26.01
C LYS A 288 7.05 -13.70 24.59
N GLU A 289 6.05 -13.37 23.77
CA GLU A 289 5.96 -13.82 22.39
C GLU A 289 5.69 -12.65 21.42
N PRO A 290 6.69 -11.78 21.16
CA PRO A 290 6.50 -10.62 20.32
C PRO A 290 6.16 -11.01 18.88
N GLY A 291 5.25 -10.27 18.26
CA GLY A 291 4.86 -10.49 16.88
C GLY A 291 3.51 -9.90 16.53
N VAL A 292 2.97 -10.40 15.43
CA VAL A 292 1.74 -9.92 14.79
C VAL A 292 0.77 -11.06 14.51
N ARG A 293 1.05 -12.30 14.93
CA ARG A 293 0.20 -13.48 14.69
C ARG A 293 -1.23 -13.27 15.17
N TRP A 294 -1.41 -12.55 16.27
CA TRP A 294 -2.72 -12.19 16.81
C TRP A 294 -3.63 -11.47 15.79
N TYR A 295 -3.06 -10.65 14.89
CA TYR A 295 -3.81 -9.93 13.86
C TYR A 295 -4.33 -10.89 12.81
N PHE A 296 -3.48 -11.83 12.38
CA PHE A 296 -3.79 -12.82 11.35
C PHE A 296 -4.82 -13.85 11.84
N GLU A 297 -4.69 -14.30 13.08
CA GLU A 297 -5.68 -15.19 13.72
C GLU A 297 -7.04 -14.51 13.80
N PHE A 298 -7.06 -13.25 14.23
CA PHE A 298 -8.30 -12.45 14.28
C PHE A 298 -8.89 -12.24 12.88
N LEU A 299 -8.08 -11.85 11.89
CA LEU A 299 -8.52 -11.66 10.51
C LEU A 299 -9.19 -12.93 9.96
N ARG A 300 -8.53 -14.10 10.10
CA ARG A 300 -9.06 -15.39 9.66
C ARG A 300 -10.40 -15.70 10.31
N GLU A 301 -10.48 -15.55 11.63
CA GLU A 301 -11.71 -15.78 12.40
C GLU A 301 -12.85 -14.86 11.89
N ARG A 302 -12.56 -13.57 11.68
CA ARG A 302 -13.55 -12.61 11.23
C ARG A 302 -14.05 -12.85 9.82
N ILE A 303 -13.16 -13.18 8.88
CA ILE A 303 -13.52 -13.57 7.50
C ILE A 303 -14.42 -14.80 7.52
N GLN A 304 -14.02 -15.86 8.25
CA GLN A 304 -14.81 -17.09 8.35
C GLN A 304 -16.21 -16.87 8.94
N ASN A 305 -16.33 -16.00 9.94
CA ASN A 305 -17.61 -15.73 10.61
C ASN A 305 -18.54 -14.80 9.82
N SER A 306 -17.99 -13.91 8.99
CA SER A 306 -18.76 -12.93 8.23
C SER A 306 -19.12 -13.40 6.81
N GLY A 307 -18.40 -14.39 6.28
CA GLY A 307 -18.63 -14.92 4.94
C GLY A 307 -18.24 -13.95 3.81
N VAL A 308 -17.45 -12.91 4.12
CA VAL A 308 -16.82 -12.01 3.14
C VAL A 308 -15.44 -12.49 2.71
#